data_AF-A0A497DLM0-F1
#
_entry.id   AF-A0A497DLM0-F1
#
_cell.length_a   1.000
_cell.length_b   1.000
_cell.length_c   1.000
_cell.angle_alpha   90.00
_cell.angle_beta   90.00
_cell.angle_gamma   90.00
#
_symmetry.space_group_name_H-M   'P 1'
#
loop_
_entity.id
_entity.type
_entity.pdbx_description
1 polymer ?
#
loop_
_entity_poly.entity_id
_entity_poly.type
_entity_poly.pdbx_seq_one_letter_code
_entity_poly.pdbx_strand_id
1 'polypeptide(L)' 'MKHKNLFWIFAILQYTLLGTILFLIFHSLSEIHGERIIGLDTQLFLCIAFPLFSLLVKYISLKNTQA' A
#
# COMPACT_ATOMS: atom_id res chain seq x y z
N MET A 1 11.30 -25.66 -5.52
CA MET A 1 10.24 -25.04 -4.68
C MET A 1 10.79 -24.17 -3.52
N LYS A 2 11.93 -23.46 -3.67
CA LYS A 2 12.48 -22.55 -2.63
C LYS A 2 12.22 -21.05 -2.86
N HIS A 3 11.83 -20.64 -4.08
CA HIS A 3 11.64 -19.22 -4.44
C HIS A 3 10.25 -18.63 -4.15
N LYS A 4 9.23 -19.45 -3.87
CA LYS A 4 7.86 -18.97 -3.58
C LYS A 4 7.78 -18.16 -2.28
N ASN A 5 8.51 -18.58 -1.23
CA ASN A 5 8.50 -17.87 0.06
C ASN A 5 9.17 -16.50 -0.03
N LEU A 6 10.29 -16.41 -0.75
CA LEU A 6 11.02 -15.15 -0.90
C LEU A 6 10.18 -14.11 -1.65
N PHE A 7 9.49 -14.54 -2.72
CA PHE A 7 8.58 -13.68 -3.47
C PHE A 7 7.44 -13.12 -2.61
N TRP A 8 6.87 -13.94 -1.72
CA TRP A 8 5.78 -13.53 -0.85
C TRP A 8 6.23 -12.53 0.23
N ILE A 9 7.44 -12.72 0.79
CA ILE A 9 8.04 -11.78 1.75
C ILE A 9 8.30 -10.42 1.12
N PHE A 10 8.86 -10.39 -0.09
CA PHE A 10 9.06 -9.13 -0.82
C PHE A 10 7.74 -8.45 -1.16
N ALA A 11 6.69 -9.21 -1.48
CA ALA A 11 5.37 -8.66 -1.72
C ALA A 11 4.81 -7.99 -0.45
N ILE A 12 4.80 -8.69 0.70
CA ILE A 12 4.32 -8.14 1.97
C ILE A 12 5.13 -6.89 2.33
N LEU A 13 6.46 -6.97 2.24
CA LEU A 13 7.34 -5.85 2.56
C LEU A 13 7.06 -4.63 1.67
N GLN A 14 6.86 -4.85 0.36
CA GLN A 14 6.52 -3.79 -0.61
C GLN A 14 5.20 -3.12 -0.26
N TYR A 15 4.15 -3.87 0.08
CA TYR A 15 2.84 -3.29 0.42
C TYR A 15 2.85 -2.54 1.75
N THR A 16 3.54 -3.06 2.76
CA THR A 16 3.75 -2.34 4.03
C THR A 16 4.50 -1.04 3.80
N LEU A 17 5.57 -1.06 3.00
CA LEU A 17 6.33 0.13 2.66
C LEU A 17 5.45 1.16 1.92
N LEU A 18 4.61 0.70 0.99
CA LEU A 18 3.67 1.54 0.26
C LEU A 18 2.72 2.28 1.20
N GLY A 19 2.14 1.58 2.17
CA GLY A 19 1.24 2.15 3.18
C GLY A 19 1.95 3.19 4.05
N THR A 20 3.18 2.89 4.49
CA THR A 20 4.01 3.81 5.28
C THR A 20 4.39 5.07 4.50
N ILE A 21 4.75 4.94 3.22
CA ILE A 21 5.08 6.09 2.37
C ILE A 21 3.85 6.97 2.19
N LEU A 22 2.68 6.38 1.90
CA LEU A 22 1.41 7.13 1.81
C LEU A 22 1.14 7.89 3.11
N PHE A 23 1.30 7.22 4.27
CA PHE A 23 1.08 7.83 5.57
C PHE A 23 2.01 9.02 5.78
N LEU A 24 3.29 8.85 5.45
CA LEU A 24 4.31 9.89 5.62
C LEU A 24 4.05 11.09 4.70
N ILE A 25 3.61 10.85 3.46
CA ILE A 25 3.22 11.92 2.53
C ILE A 25 2.10 12.74 3.14
N PHE A 26 0.99 12.12 3.56
CA PHE A 26 -0.15 12.86 4.10
C PHE A 26 0.16 13.56 5.42
N HIS A 27 0.96 12.92 6.27
CA HIS A 27 1.43 13.52 7.52
C HIS A 27 2.29 14.76 7.24
N SER A 28 3.30 14.64 6.36
CA SER A 28 4.17 15.75 5.98
C SER A 28 3.39 16.87 5.31
N LEU A 29 2.42 16.54 4.45
CA LEU A 29 1.58 17.53 3.77
C LEU A 29 0.72 18.31 4.78
N SER A 30 0.19 17.63 5.80
CA SER A 30 -0.55 18.25 6.90
C SER A 30 0.31 19.15 7.77
N GLU A 31 1.57 18.78 8.04
CA GLU A 31 2.50 19.67 8.74
C GLU A 31 2.83 20.93 7.93
N ILE A 32 3.02 20.80 6.62
CA ILE A 32 3.38 21.93 5.75
C ILE A 32 2.23 22.94 5.63
N HIS A 33 0.98 22.48 5.56
CA HIS A 33 -0.18 23.36 5.44
C HIS A 33 -0.63 23.96 6.78
N GLY A 34 -0.15 23.46 7.92
CA GLY A 34 -0.58 23.91 9.25
C GLY A 34 -2.01 23.48 9.63
N GLU A 35 -2.74 22.86 8.70
CA GLU A 35 -4.06 22.26 8.88
C GLU A 35 -4.06 20.82 8.37
N ARG A 36 -4.92 19.97 8.96
CA ARG A 36 -5.10 18.60 8.45
C ARG A 36 -5.75 18.65 7.07
N ILE A 37 -4.97 18.32 6.04
CA ILE A 37 -5.45 18.24 4.65
C ILE A 37 -6.47 17.10 4.50
N ILE A 38 -6.25 15.99 5.21
CA ILE A 38 -7.11 14.81 5.20
C ILE A 38 -7.41 14.40 6.64
N GLY A 39 -8.68 14.09 6.92
CA GLY A 39 -9.10 13.55 8.21
C GLY A 39 -8.38 12.24 8.53
N LEU A 40 -8.04 12.02 9.80
CA LEU A 40 -7.22 10.86 10.21
C LEU A 40 -7.89 9.53 9.85
N ASP A 41 -9.23 9.48 9.91
CA ASP A 41 -10.02 8.33 9.46
C ASP A 41 -9.84 8.05 7.97
N THR A 42 -9.86 9.09 7.14
CA THR A 42 -9.65 8.99 5.69
C THR A 42 -8.21 8.64 5.35
N GLN A 43 -7.23 9.19 6.07
CA GLN A 43 -5.81 8.87 5.90
C GLN A 43 -5.55 7.39 6.22
N LEU A 44 -6.10 6.88 7.32
CA LEU A 44 -5.98 5.48 7.71
C LEU A 44 -6.67 4.56 6.68
N PHE A 45 -7.86 4.94 6.24
CA PHE A 45 -8.59 4.20 5.20
C PHE A 45 -7.76 4.12 3.91
N LEU A 46 -7.17 5.22 3.46
CA LEU A 46 -6.35 5.24 2.24
C LEU A 46 -5.07 4.40 2.38
N CYS A 47 -4.38 4.51 3.51
CA CYS A 47 -3.18 3.74 3.81
C CYS A 47 -3.42 2.23 3.84
N ILE A 48 -4.63 1.79 4.15
CA ILE A 48 -5.00 0.36 4.14
C ILE A 48 -5.57 -0.03 2.78
N ALA A 49 -6.55 0.71 2.26
CA ALA A 49 -7.26 0.39 1.03
C ALA A 49 -6.34 0.37 -0.19
N PHE A 50 -5.39 1.30 -0.28
CA PHE A 50 -4.49 1.41 -1.42
C PHE A 50 -3.57 0.18 -1.58
N PRO A 51 -2.79 -0.25 -0.57
CA PRO A 51 -2.00 -1.47 -0.68
C PRO A 51 -2.85 -2.73 -0.85
N LEU A 52 -4.04 -2.80 -0.25
CA LEU A 52 -4.95 -3.94 -0.40
C LEU A 52 -5.47 -4.06 -1.84
N PHE A 53 -5.88 -2.94 -2.44
CA PHE A 53 -6.37 -2.89 -3.81
C PHE A 53 -5.24 -3.21 -4.81
N SER A 54 -4.04 -2.69 -4.55
CA SER A 54 -2.85 -3.01 -5.36
C SER A 54 -2.51 -4.51 -5.32
N LEU A 55 -2.63 -5.15 -4.14
CA LEU A 55 -2.46 -6.60 -3.99
C LEU A 55 -3.52 -7.38 -4.77
N LEU A 56 -4.77 -6.94 -4.72
CA LEU A 56 -5.89 -7.54 -5.46
C LEU A 56 -5.67 -7.44 -6.97
N VAL A 57 -5.27 -6.27 -7.48
CA VAL A 57 -4.93 -6.08 -8.90
C VAL A 57 -3.77 -6.98 -9.33
N LYS A 58 -2.71 -7.07 -8.51
CA LYS A 58 -1.57 -7.94 -8.81
C LYS A 58 -1.97 -9.41 -8.83
N TYR A 59 -2.86 -9.84 -7.94
CA TYR A 59 -3.39 -11.20 -7.92
C TYR A 59 -4.22 -11.50 -9.17
N ILE A 60 -5.11 -10.60 -9.58
CA ILE A 60 -5.89 -10.74 -10.82
C ILE A 60 -4.97 -10.80 -12.04
N SER A 61 -3.97 -9.91 -12.11
CA SER A 61 -3.01 -9.90 -13.22
C SER A 61 -2.21 -11.21 -13.28
N LEU A 62 -1.74 -11.72 -12.13
CA LEU A 62 -1.04 -13.01 -12.08
C LEU A 62 -1.93 -14.15 -12.57
N LYS A 63 -3.21 -14.16 -12.19
CA LYS A 63 -4.18 -15.16 -12.65
C LYS A 63 -4.44 -15.06 -14.15
N ASN A 64 -4.54 -13.85 -14.70
CA ASN A 64 -4.85 -13.64 -16.11
C ASN A 64 -3.66 -13.94 -17.04
N THR A 65 -2.42 -13.78 -16.57
CA THR A 65 -1.20 -14.17 -17.31
C THR A 65 -0.97 -15.70 -17.36
N GLN A 66 -1.77 -16.50 -16.65
CA GLN A 66 -1.67 -17.97 -16.64
C GLN A 66 -2.79 -18.66 -17.44
N ALA A 67 -3.64 -17.90 -18.15
CA ALA A 67 -4.68 -18.37 -19.07
C ALA A 67 -4.26 -18.11 -20.52
#